data_AF-A0A7C1EV37-F1
#
_entry.id   AF-A0A7C1EV37-F1
#
_cell.length_a   1.000
_cell.length_b   1.000
_cell.length_c   1.000
_cell.angle_alpha   90.00
_cell.angle_beta   90.00
_cell.angle_gamma   90.00
#
_symmetry.space_group_name_H-M   'P 1'
#
loop_
_entity.id
_entity.type
_entity.pdbx_description
1 polymer ?
#
loop_
_entity_poly.entity_id
_entity_poly.type
_entity_poly.pdbx_seq_one_letter_code
_entity_poly.pdbx_strand_id
1 'polypeptide(L)'
;MNQPTLTRLPEMACSNCQGYGLHLEAEHTAHCRFCNEVSTFAGPICAQCLGVNAPGAQICAACNLALYLNCPKCGHKNWNGLEACAACGQKTDALGAVIERAGDTGLRYTERQKQLGAAAAEAEAGSQQRMAYFNDLERQRQAALAAAHARQVQEQRLALTITFAIVGLIVVGVLVVAVISFAR
;
A
#
# COMPACT_ATOMS: atom_id res chain seq x y z
N MET A 1 -21.03 -9.16 -42.81
CA MET A 1 -20.69 -7.73 -42.71
C MET A 1 -19.43 -7.51 -43.54
N ASN A 2 -19.52 -6.86 -44.70
CA ASN A 2 -18.36 -6.56 -45.54
C ASN A 2 -17.62 -5.38 -44.93
N GLN A 3 -16.40 -5.61 -44.44
CA GLN A 3 -15.54 -4.50 -44.00
C GLN A 3 -15.12 -3.69 -45.24
N PRO A 4 -15.21 -2.35 -45.21
CA PRO A 4 -14.66 -1.53 -46.28
C PRO A 4 -13.15 -1.79 -46.35
N THR A 5 -12.68 -2.26 -47.51
CA THR A 5 -11.25 -2.44 -47.79
C THR A 5 -10.60 -1.06 -47.87
N LEU A 6 -10.14 -0.53 -46.73
CA LEU A 6 -9.28 0.64 -46.72
C LEU A 6 -7.95 0.28 -47.38
N THR A 7 -7.53 1.10 -48.32
CA THR A 7 -6.21 0.99 -48.94
C THR A 7 -5.14 1.26 -47.88
N ARG A 8 -4.17 0.35 -47.75
CA ARG A 8 -3.06 0.47 -46.81
C ARG A 8 -1.91 1.25 -47.44
N LEU A 9 -1.20 2.03 -46.63
CA LEU A 9 -0.07 2.85 -47.06
C LEU A 9 0.97 2.09 -47.92
N PRO A 10 1.42 0.87 -47.54
CA PRO A 10 2.44 0.14 -48.31
C PRO A 10 1.97 -0.31 -49.70
N GLU A 11 0.65 -0.39 -49.92
CA GLU A 11 0.03 -0.83 -51.17
C GLU A 11 -0.26 0.33 -52.13
N MET A 12 -0.07 1.57 -51.67
CA MET A 12 -0.26 2.77 -52.49
C MET A 12 0.97 3.07 -53.33
N ALA A 13 0.75 3.39 -54.61
CA ALA A 13 1.80 3.90 -55.49
C ALA A 13 2.12 5.35 -55.15
N CYS A 14 3.40 5.69 -55.09
CA CYS A 14 3.85 7.08 -54.96
C CYS A 14 3.45 7.89 -56.20
N SER A 15 2.90 9.08 -56.02
CA SER A 15 2.50 9.97 -57.12
C SER A 15 3.68 10.46 -57.97
N ASN A 16 4.89 10.54 -57.39
CA ASN A 16 6.08 11.02 -58.08
C ASN A 16 6.76 9.90 -58.89
N CYS A 17 7.13 8.79 -58.25
CA CYS A 17 7.93 7.74 -58.89
C CYS A 17 7.16 6.44 -59.20
N GLN A 18 5.86 6.37 -58.91
CA GLN A 18 5.00 5.19 -59.09
C GLN A 18 5.42 3.93 -58.31
N GLY A 19 6.43 4.02 -57.43
CA GLY A 19 6.88 2.90 -56.61
C GLY A 19 5.91 2.58 -55.46
N TYR A 20 5.75 1.29 -55.15
CA TYR A 20 4.91 0.78 -54.05
C TYR A 20 5.72 0.65 -52.76
N GLY A 21 5.41 1.43 -51.73
CA GLY A 21 6.12 1.36 -50.46
C GLY A 21 6.18 2.70 -49.75
N LEU A 22 5.03 3.30 -49.52
CA LEU A 22 4.94 4.45 -48.62
C LEU A 22 5.07 3.95 -47.17
N HIS A 23 5.89 4.63 -46.39
CA HIS A 23 6.06 4.38 -44.96
C HIS A 23 5.76 5.65 -44.17
N LEU A 24 5.25 5.47 -42.95
CA LEU A 24 4.86 6.57 -42.09
C LEU A 24 6.04 6.96 -41.21
N GLU A 25 6.44 8.21 -41.26
CA GLU A 25 7.45 8.77 -40.35
C GLU A 25 6.78 9.49 -39.18
N ALA A 26 7.57 9.86 -38.16
CA ALA A 26 7.13 10.75 -37.12
C ALA A 26 6.51 12.01 -37.76
N GLU A 27 5.40 12.51 -37.21
CA GLU A 27 4.66 13.66 -37.74
C GLU A 27 3.67 13.41 -38.90
N HIS A 28 3.20 12.17 -39.08
CA HIS A 28 2.09 11.82 -40.00
C HIS A 28 2.40 11.98 -41.50
N THR A 29 3.65 12.27 -41.82
CA THR A 29 4.10 12.36 -43.21
C THR A 29 4.42 10.96 -43.71
N ALA A 30 3.79 10.59 -44.82
CA ALA A 30 4.13 9.36 -45.51
C ALA A 30 5.23 9.66 -46.51
N HIS A 31 6.33 8.92 -46.45
CA HIS A 31 7.44 9.05 -47.39
C HIS A 31 7.51 7.85 -48.30
N CYS A 32 7.84 8.09 -49.57
CA CYS A 32 8.12 7.00 -50.49
C CYS A 32 9.49 6.40 -50.20
N ARG A 33 9.55 5.08 -50.00
CA ARG A 33 10.83 4.38 -49.77
C ARG A 33 11.82 4.49 -50.94
N PHE A 34 11.37 4.81 -52.15
CA PHE A 34 12.23 4.84 -53.35
C PHE A 34 12.74 6.23 -53.72
N CYS A 35 11.86 7.24 -53.73
CA CYS A 35 12.24 8.60 -54.12
C CYS A 35 12.27 9.59 -52.93
N ASN A 36 11.89 9.13 -51.73
CA ASN A 36 11.81 9.94 -50.52
C ASN A 36 10.86 11.15 -50.61
N GLU A 37 9.96 11.16 -51.60
CA GLU A 37 8.95 12.21 -51.74
C GLU A 37 7.89 12.08 -50.64
N VAL A 38 7.51 13.22 -50.06
CA VAL A 38 6.43 13.31 -49.07
C VAL A 38 5.08 13.21 -49.78
N SER A 39 4.28 12.23 -49.40
CA SER A 39 2.92 12.04 -49.90
C SER A 39 1.91 12.57 -48.89
N THR A 40 1.14 13.57 -49.29
CA THR A 40 0.05 14.13 -48.47
C THR A 40 -1.27 13.43 -48.77
N PHE A 41 -2.02 13.08 -47.74
CA PHE A 41 -3.35 12.48 -47.86
C PHE A 41 -4.43 13.41 -47.34
N ALA A 42 -5.64 13.32 -47.91
CA ALA A 42 -6.77 14.14 -47.50
C ALA A 42 -7.27 13.81 -46.08
N GLY A 43 -6.93 12.63 -45.55
CA GLY A 43 -7.37 12.19 -44.23
C GLY A 43 -6.28 11.49 -43.42
N PRO A 44 -6.57 11.21 -42.14
CA PRO A 44 -5.59 10.66 -41.21
C PRO A 44 -5.21 9.22 -41.52
N ILE A 45 -3.93 8.91 -41.33
CA ILE A 45 -3.37 7.57 -41.44
C ILE A 45 -3.45 6.90 -40.06
N CYS A 46 -3.94 5.67 -39.97
CA CYS A 46 -3.94 4.95 -38.70
C CYS A 46 -2.54 4.45 -38.35
N ALA A 47 -2.01 4.79 -37.16
CA ALA A 47 -0.69 4.33 -36.72
C ALA A 47 -0.57 2.79 -36.61
N GLN A 48 -1.68 2.09 -36.34
CA GLN A 48 -1.67 0.65 -36.11
C GLN A 48 -1.70 -0.18 -37.41
N CYS A 49 -2.63 0.14 -38.31
CA CYS A 49 -2.85 -0.66 -39.53
C CYS A 49 -2.41 0.05 -40.81
N LEU A 50 -1.90 1.28 -40.71
CA LEU A 50 -1.45 2.13 -41.82
C LEU A 50 -2.54 2.38 -42.87
N GLY A 51 -3.82 2.27 -42.50
CA GLY A 51 -4.94 2.58 -43.38
C GLY A 51 -5.17 4.09 -43.46
N VAL A 52 -5.36 4.63 -44.67
CA VAL A 52 -5.75 6.02 -44.88
C VAL A 52 -7.27 6.14 -44.71
N ASN A 53 -7.72 7.04 -43.82
CA ASN A 53 -9.13 7.21 -43.50
C ASN A 53 -9.73 8.43 -44.20
N ALA A 54 -11.06 8.54 -44.18
CA ALA A 54 -11.76 9.71 -44.67
C ALA A 54 -11.37 10.98 -43.89
N PRO A 55 -11.37 12.17 -44.53
CA PRO A 55 -11.15 13.44 -43.84
C PRO A 55 -12.08 13.60 -42.64
N GLY A 56 -11.55 14.02 -41.49
CA GLY A 56 -12.32 14.22 -40.26
C GLY A 56 -12.66 12.95 -39.46
N ALA A 57 -12.28 11.75 -39.94
CA ALA A 57 -12.51 10.51 -39.21
C ALA A 57 -11.87 10.55 -37.80
N GLN A 58 -12.64 10.12 -36.79
CA GLN A 58 -12.16 10.00 -35.41
C GLN A 58 -11.70 8.58 -35.07
N ILE A 59 -12.19 7.58 -35.81
CA ILE A 59 -11.95 6.16 -35.59
C ILE A 59 -11.54 5.54 -36.93
N CYS A 60 -10.57 4.64 -36.89
CA CYS A 60 -10.10 3.92 -38.07
C CYS A 60 -11.17 2.94 -38.57
N ALA A 61 -11.57 3.03 -39.84
CA ALA A 61 -12.62 2.15 -40.38
C ALA A 61 -12.17 0.68 -40.54
N ALA A 62 -10.86 0.40 -40.55
CA ALA A 62 -10.33 -0.95 -40.66
C ALA A 62 -10.14 -1.66 -39.31
N CYS A 63 -9.54 -0.99 -38.32
CA CYS A 63 -9.19 -1.61 -37.03
C CYS A 63 -9.97 -1.06 -35.83
N ASN A 64 -10.87 -0.10 -36.04
CA ASN A 64 -11.69 0.53 -35.01
C ASN A 64 -10.92 1.24 -33.89
N LEU A 65 -9.63 1.56 -34.12
CA LEU A 65 -8.81 2.33 -33.17
C LEU A 65 -9.09 3.83 -33.33
N ALA A 66 -9.13 4.57 -32.21
CA ALA A 66 -9.21 6.03 -32.23
C ALA A 66 -7.99 6.61 -32.95
N LEU A 67 -8.22 7.48 -33.94
CA LEU A 67 -7.17 8.14 -34.73
C LEU A 67 -6.55 9.32 -33.99
N TYR A 68 -7.30 9.89 -33.05
CA TYR A 68 -6.86 11.00 -32.23
C TYR A 68 -7.14 10.72 -30.75
N LEU A 69 -6.26 11.23 -29.89
CA LEU A 69 -6.30 11.15 -28.44
C LEU A 69 -6.14 12.56 -27.86
N ASN A 70 -6.89 12.87 -26.81
CA ASN A 70 -6.68 14.13 -26.10
C ASN A 70 -5.57 13.95 -25.05
N CYS A 71 -4.64 14.89 -25.01
CA CYS A 71 -3.57 14.89 -24.01
C CYS A 71 -4.18 14.98 -22.61
N PRO A 72 -3.86 14.08 -21.67
CA PRO A 72 -4.42 14.12 -20.32
C PRO A 72 -3.95 15.34 -19.51
N LYS A 73 -2.86 16.00 -19.92
CA LYS A 73 -2.29 17.16 -19.22
C LYS A 73 -2.88 18.49 -19.68
N CYS A 74 -2.93 18.73 -20.99
CA CYS A 74 -3.38 20.03 -21.54
C CYS A 74 -4.65 19.95 -22.41
N GLY A 75 -5.22 18.76 -22.61
CA GLY A 75 -6.42 18.56 -23.43
C GLY A 75 -6.19 18.63 -24.95
N HIS A 76 -4.98 18.93 -25.41
CA HIS A 76 -4.67 19.06 -26.84
C HIS A 76 -4.95 17.76 -27.60
N LYS A 77 -5.58 17.86 -28.77
CA LYS A 77 -5.90 16.72 -29.63
C LYS A 77 -4.65 16.30 -30.41
N ASN A 78 -4.10 15.15 -30.07
CA ASN A 78 -2.95 14.55 -30.73
C ASN A 78 -3.42 13.38 -31.57
N TRP A 79 -2.70 13.07 -32.63
CA TRP A 79 -2.87 11.79 -33.30
C TRP A 79 -2.32 10.65 -32.47
N ASN A 80 -2.91 9.47 -32.64
CA ASN A 80 -2.63 8.31 -31.82
C ASN A 80 -1.24 7.70 -32.04
N GLY A 81 -0.53 8.05 -33.12
CA GLY A 81 0.84 7.58 -33.37
C GLY A 81 1.92 8.55 -32.92
N LEU A 82 1.57 9.70 -32.31
CA LEU A 82 2.57 10.54 -31.67
C LEU A 82 3.02 9.92 -30.34
N GLU A 83 4.33 9.91 -30.09
CA GLU A 83 4.90 9.47 -28.81
C GLU A 83 4.72 10.50 -27.70
N ALA A 84 4.64 11.78 -28.07
CA ALA A 84 4.46 12.90 -27.16
C ALA A 84 3.46 13.92 -27.69
N CYS A 85 2.86 14.67 -26.77
CA CYS A 85 1.93 15.73 -27.10
C CYS A 85 2.65 16.88 -27.82
N ALA A 86 2.19 17.23 -29.01
CA ALA A 86 2.76 18.31 -29.82
C ALA A 86 2.70 19.69 -29.13
N ALA A 87 1.78 19.88 -28.17
CA ALA A 87 1.60 21.16 -27.48
C ALA A 87 2.41 21.29 -26.17
N CYS A 88 2.49 20.24 -25.35
CA CYS A 88 3.13 20.33 -24.03
C CYS A 88 4.27 19.34 -23.79
N GLY A 89 4.60 18.50 -24.77
CA GLY A 89 5.68 17.51 -24.69
C GLY A 89 5.39 16.29 -23.79
N GLN A 90 4.21 16.22 -23.16
CA GLN A 90 3.84 15.08 -22.31
C GLN A 90 3.75 13.80 -23.15
N LYS A 91 4.36 12.70 -22.70
CA LYS A 91 4.22 11.39 -23.37
C LYS A 91 2.76 10.97 -23.47
N THR A 92 2.36 10.54 -24.66
CA THR A 92 0.98 10.14 -24.99
C THR A 92 0.76 8.63 -24.91
N ASP A 93 1.82 7.85 -24.73
CA ASP A 93 1.70 6.42 -24.46
C ASP A 93 1.15 6.18 -23.05
N ALA A 94 0.22 5.22 -22.94
CA ALA A 94 -0.37 4.86 -21.65
C ALA A 94 0.71 4.36 -20.67
N LEU A 95 1.75 3.70 -21.18
CA LEU A 95 2.83 3.15 -20.37
C LEU A 95 3.73 4.24 -19.79
N GLY A 96 4.20 5.20 -20.58
CA GLY A 96 4.98 6.34 -20.10
C GLY A 96 4.22 7.20 -19.11
N ALA A 97 2.91 7.40 -19.31
CA ALA A 97 2.06 8.08 -18.32
C ALA A 97 1.95 7.31 -16.99
N VAL A 98 1.96 5.96 -17.03
CA VAL A 98 1.98 5.12 -15.82
C VAL A 98 3.35 5.13 -15.15
N ILE A 99 4.45 5.07 -15.92
CA ILE A 99 5.82 5.10 -15.41
C ILE A 99 6.11 6.43 -14.70
N GLU A 100 5.70 7.55 -15.29
CA GLU A 100 5.90 8.87 -14.70
C GLU A 100 5.12 9.02 -13.38
N ARG A 101 3.87 8.52 -13.35
CA ARG A 101 3.08 8.43 -12.11
C ARG A 101 3.72 7.49 -11.08
N ALA A 102 4.27 6.38 -11.51
CA ALA A 102 4.93 5.40 -10.64
C ALA A 102 6.22 5.96 -10.01
N GLY A 103 6.98 6.76 -10.77
CA GLY A 103 8.19 7.44 -10.27
C GLY A 103 7.92 8.34 -9.06
N ASP A 104 6.85 9.14 -9.12
CA ASP A 104 6.45 9.99 -7.98
C ASP A 104 5.97 9.16 -6.77
N THR A 105 5.27 8.04 -7.01
CA THR A 105 4.82 7.18 -5.90
C THR A 105 5.97 6.52 -5.15
N GLY A 106 7.08 6.19 -5.80
CA GLY A 106 8.25 5.60 -5.14
C GLY A 106 8.90 6.53 -4.13
N LEU A 107 9.10 7.80 -4.49
CA LEU A 107 9.64 8.81 -3.57
C LEU A 107 8.71 9.03 -2.38
N ARG A 108 7.39 9.14 -2.62
CA ARG A 108 6.41 9.33 -1.54
C ARG A 108 6.32 8.11 -0.62
N TYR A 109 6.51 6.90 -1.14
CA TYR A 109 6.53 5.67 -0.34
C TYR A 109 7.72 5.66 0.61
N THR A 110 8.94 5.93 0.10
CA THR A 110 10.14 5.95 0.93
C THR A 110 10.08 7.01 2.03
N GLU A 111 9.56 8.20 1.72
CA GLU A 111 9.37 9.26 2.71
C GLU A 111 8.35 8.85 3.79
N ARG A 112 7.21 8.28 3.39
CA ARG A 112 6.21 7.76 4.33
C ARG A 112 6.77 6.64 5.21
N GLN A 113 7.63 5.76 4.67
CA GLN A 113 8.25 4.68 5.44
C GLN A 113 9.17 5.22 6.53
N LYS A 114 9.94 6.29 6.26
CA LYS A 114 10.77 6.97 7.27
C LYS A 114 9.92 7.57 8.39
N GLN A 115 8.83 8.25 8.02
CA GLN A 115 7.91 8.86 9.00
C GLN A 115 7.26 7.81 9.91
N LEU A 116 6.86 6.67 9.35
CA LEU A 116 6.31 5.56 10.14
C LEU A 116 7.35 4.95 11.09
N GLY A 117 8.61 4.83 10.66
CA GLY A 117 9.69 4.35 11.52
C GLY A 117 9.93 5.25 12.73
N ALA A 118 9.94 6.58 12.53
CA ALA A 118 10.08 7.55 13.61
C ALA A 118 8.90 7.47 14.60
N ALA A 119 7.67 7.44 14.09
CA ALA A 119 6.47 7.33 14.93
C ALA A 119 6.42 6.00 15.73
N ALA A 120 6.88 4.90 15.13
CA ALA A 120 6.95 3.61 15.80
C ALA A 120 7.96 3.63 16.97
N ALA A 121 9.13 4.24 16.77
CA ALA A 121 10.14 4.38 17.82
C ALA A 121 9.63 5.22 19.01
N GLU A 122 8.92 6.32 18.73
CA GLU A 122 8.30 7.15 19.77
C GLU A 122 7.20 6.38 20.53
N ALA A 123 6.37 5.63 19.82
CA ALA A 123 5.31 4.81 20.42
C ALA A 123 5.87 3.71 21.33
N GLU A 124 6.97 3.07 20.92
CA GLU A 124 7.66 2.04 21.70
C GLU A 124 8.25 2.63 22.98
N ALA A 125 8.95 3.76 22.90
CA ALA A 125 9.50 4.45 24.07
C ALA A 125 8.38 4.82 25.08
N GLY A 126 7.25 5.35 24.59
CA GLY A 126 6.10 5.64 25.43
C GLY A 126 5.47 4.39 26.05
N SER A 127 5.48 3.26 25.34
CA SER A 127 4.98 1.97 25.86
C SER A 127 5.86 1.44 26.99
N GLN A 128 7.18 1.49 26.80
CA GLN A 128 8.16 1.05 27.80
C GLN A 128 8.02 1.85 29.11
N GLN A 129 7.83 3.17 29.02
CA GLN A 129 7.60 4.03 30.19
C GLN A 129 6.33 3.64 30.96
N ARG A 130 5.21 3.37 30.24
CA ARG A 130 3.96 2.92 30.87
C ARG A 130 4.13 1.57 31.55
N MET A 131 4.80 0.62 30.91
CA MET A 131 5.07 -0.69 31.51
C MET A 131 5.93 -0.57 32.76
N ALA A 132 6.97 0.26 32.74
CA ALA A 132 7.81 0.50 33.92
C ALA A 132 6.97 1.05 35.08
N TYR A 133 6.12 2.04 34.81
CA TYR A 133 5.21 2.60 35.81
C TYR A 133 4.25 1.56 36.40
N PHE A 134 3.62 0.71 35.57
CA PHE A 134 2.72 -0.33 36.07
C PHE A 134 3.45 -1.40 36.89
N ASN A 135 4.66 -1.77 36.47
CA ASN A 135 5.49 -2.71 37.23
C ASN A 135 5.85 -2.16 38.61
N ASP A 136 6.13 -0.87 38.73
CA ASP A 136 6.40 -0.21 40.01
C ASP A 136 5.18 -0.25 40.94
N LEU A 137 4.00 0.06 40.40
CA LEU A 137 2.76 0.01 41.15
C LEU A 137 2.45 -1.42 41.64
N GLU A 138 2.69 -2.43 40.80
CA GLU A 138 2.45 -3.82 41.15
C GLU A 138 3.44 -4.31 42.21
N ARG A 139 4.71 -3.91 42.13
CA ARG A 139 5.70 -4.18 43.20
C ARG A 139 5.25 -3.64 44.55
N GLN A 140 4.69 -2.42 44.58
CA GLN A 140 4.16 -1.82 45.80
C GLN A 140 2.97 -2.61 46.35
N ARG A 141 2.04 -3.03 45.49
CA ARG A 141 0.89 -3.86 45.89
C ARG A 141 1.33 -5.19 46.48
N GLN A 142 2.25 -5.88 45.81
CA GLN A 142 2.77 -7.17 46.28
C GLN A 142 3.46 -7.04 47.64
N ALA A 143 4.24 -5.97 47.85
CA ALA A 143 4.87 -5.71 49.14
C ALA A 143 3.84 -5.46 50.25
N ALA A 144 2.77 -4.72 49.97
CA ALA A 144 1.70 -4.46 50.93
C ALA A 144 0.93 -5.75 51.29
N LEU A 145 0.62 -6.58 50.30
CA LEU A 145 -0.04 -7.88 50.52
C LEU A 145 0.84 -8.83 51.32
N ALA A 146 2.14 -8.91 51.01
CA ALA A 146 3.10 -9.71 51.76
C ALA A 146 3.20 -9.26 53.22
N ALA A 147 3.23 -7.94 53.48
CA ALA A 147 3.24 -7.40 54.83
C ALA A 147 1.95 -7.72 55.60
N ALA A 148 0.79 -7.64 54.94
CA ALA A 148 -0.49 -8.00 55.55
C ALA A 148 -0.57 -9.49 55.91
N HIS A 149 -0.12 -10.37 55.01
CA HIS A 149 -0.04 -11.81 55.28
C HIS A 149 0.92 -12.12 56.43
N ALA A 150 2.07 -11.45 56.50
CA ALA A 150 3.01 -11.63 57.61
C ALA A 150 2.38 -11.30 58.97
N ARG A 151 1.57 -10.23 59.05
CA ARG A 151 0.83 -9.86 60.27
C ARG A 151 -0.21 -10.92 60.63
N GLN A 152 -1.00 -11.40 59.68
CA GLN A 152 -2.00 -12.45 59.93
C GLN A 152 -1.35 -13.74 60.45
N VAL A 153 -0.21 -14.15 59.89
CA VAL A 153 0.51 -15.34 60.36
C VAL A 153 1.02 -15.16 61.79
N GLN A 154 1.48 -13.96 62.16
CA GLN A 154 1.88 -13.67 63.54
C GLN A 154 0.69 -13.72 64.51
N GLU A 155 -0.44 -13.12 64.14
CA GLU A 155 -1.67 -13.15 64.94
C GLU A 155 -2.22 -14.57 65.09
N GLN A 156 -2.24 -15.37 64.01
CA GLN A 156 -2.65 -16.78 64.07
C GLN A 156 -1.74 -17.61 64.96
N ARG A 157 -0.43 -17.40 64.90
CA ARG A 157 0.52 -18.07 65.81
C ARG A 157 0.24 -17.71 67.26
N LEU A 158 0.05 -16.42 67.57
CA LEU A 158 -0.30 -15.99 68.93
C LEU A 158 -1.64 -16.59 69.39
N ALA A 159 -2.68 -16.53 68.55
CA ALA A 159 -3.98 -17.10 68.86
C ALA A 159 -3.91 -18.62 69.09
N LEU A 160 -3.18 -19.37 68.25
CA LEU A 160 -2.95 -20.80 68.45
C LEU A 160 -2.18 -21.09 69.74
N THR A 161 -1.11 -20.34 70.03
CA THR A 161 -0.33 -20.53 71.27
C THR A 161 -1.16 -20.27 72.53
N ILE A 162 -2.00 -19.23 72.54
CA ILE A 162 -2.91 -18.92 73.65
C ILE A 162 -3.97 -20.01 73.79
N THR A 163 -4.55 -20.46 72.68
CA THR A 163 -5.57 -21.52 72.68
C THR A 163 -5.00 -22.82 73.24
N PHE A 164 -3.81 -23.25 72.79
CA PHE A 164 -3.14 -24.44 73.32
C PHE A 164 -2.79 -24.32 74.81
N ALA A 165 -2.38 -23.13 75.28
CA ALA A 165 -2.09 -22.89 76.69
C ALA A 165 -3.36 -23.03 77.57
N ILE A 166 -4.49 -22.46 77.14
CA ILE A 166 -5.77 -22.57 77.86
C ILE A 166 -6.23 -24.04 77.90
N VAL A 167 -6.23 -24.73 76.76
CA VAL A 167 -6.60 -26.15 76.68
C VAL A 167 -5.70 -27.00 77.59
N GLY A 168 -4.38 -26.76 77.56
CA GLY A 168 -3.42 -27.44 78.43
C GLY A 168 -3.70 -27.23 79.91
N LEU A 169 -4.02 -25.99 80.32
CA LEU A 169 -4.32 -25.65 81.71
C LEU A 169 -5.62 -26.32 82.19
N ILE A 170 -6.66 -26.39 81.34
CA ILE A 170 -7.90 -27.12 81.62
C ILE A 170 -7.62 -28.62 81.82
N VAL A 171 -6.84 -29.23 80.92
CA VAL A 171 -6.47 -30.66 81.04
C VAL A 171 -5.71 -30.95 82.33
N VAL A 172 -4.72 -30.13 82.67
CA VAL A 172 -3.98 -30.25 83.94
C VAL A 172 -4.92 -30.09 85.14
N GLY A 173 -5.83 -29.11 85.11
CA GLY A 173 -6.82 -28.92 86.17
C GLY A 173 -7.72 -30.14 86.38
N VAL A 174 -8.23 -30.74 85.30
CA VAL A 174 -9.05 -31.96 85.35
C VAL A 174 -8.24 -33.12 85.94
N LEU A 175 -6.98 -33.29 85.54
CA LEU A 175 -6.09 -34.34 86.08
C LEU A 175 -5.84 -34.16 87.59
N VAL A 176 -5.61 -32.93 88.06
CA VAL A 176 -5.43 -32.64 89.49
C VAL A 176 -6.68 -32.99 90.29
N VAL A 177 -7.86 -32.58 89.80
CA VAL A 177 -9.15 -32.93 90.45
C VAL A 177 -9.33 -34.45 90.51
N ALA A 178 -9.05 -35.16 89.42
CA ALA A 178 -9.15 -36.62 89.35
C ALA A 178 -8.23 -37.31 90.37
N VAL A 179 -6.97 -36.87 90.48
CA VAL A 179 -6.01 -37.41 91.46
C VAL A 179 -6.48 -37.16 92.90
N ILE A 180 -6.96 -35.96 93.20
CA ILE A 180 -7.49 -35.62 94.54
C ILE A 180 -8.72 -36.48 94.88
N SER A 181 -9.61 -36.72 93.91
CA SER A 181 -10.80 -37.55 94.12
C SER A 181 -10.50 -39.03 94.35
N PHE A 182 -9.42 -39.57 93.78
CA PHE A 182 -8.99 -40.96 94.02
C PHE A 182 -8.29 -41.16 95.36
N ALA A 183 -7.74 -40.09 95.95
CA ALA A 183 -7.01 -40.14 97.20
C ALA A 183 -7.90 -39.99 98.46
N ARG A 184 -9.18 -39.63 98.28
CA ARG A 184 -10.19 -39.56 99.35
C ARG A 184 -10.99 -40.85 99.42
#